data_AF-A0A7S3UI09-F1
#
_entry.id   AF-A0A7S3UI09-F1
#
_cell.length_a   1.000
_cell.length_b   1.000
_cell.length_c   1.000
_cell.angle_alpha   90.00
_cell.angle_beta   90.00
_cell.angle_gamma   90.00
#
_symmetry.space_group_name_H-M   'P 1'
#
loop_
_entity.id
_entity.type
_entity.pdbx_description
1 polymer ?
#
loop_
_entity_poly.entity_id
_entity_poly.type
_entity_poly.pdbx_seq_one_letter_code
_entity_poly.pdbx_strand_id
1 'polypeptide(L)'
;ARKLNFVAAAHRKQGESSVAEEVKGVSENISTALHFIMAFIGSYAFGYYFIRVFREYWDPTYRYLFGGFCCVLTLFVEAILFIVRDEKADLIAKNARMRAREKARQEAVEMRRYKEKLEEETRKAEEEPDEQCE
;
A
#
# COMPACT_ATOMS: atom_id res chain seq x y z
N ALA A 1 -34.23 18.57 -2.92
CA ALA A 1 -34.09 17.49 -1.93
C ALA A 1 -32.92 16.52 -2.21
N ARG A 2 -32.77 15.93 -3.42
CA ARG A 2 -31.72 14.91 -3.71
C ARG A 2 -30.26 15.34 -3.50
N LYS A 3 -29.91 16.61 -3.73
CA LYS A 3 -28.52 17.10 -3.58
C LYS A 3 -28.02 17.12 -2.12
N LEU A 4 -28.90 17.33 -1.14
CA LEU A 4 -28.53 17.39 0.28
C LEU A 4 -28.17 16.01 0.85
N ASN A 5 -28.88 14.96 0.43
CA ASN A 5 -28.59 13.58 0.87
C ASN A 5 -27.25 13.06 0.33
N PHE A 6 -26.81 13.55 -0.84
CA PHE A 6 -25.53 13.16 -1.42
C PHE A 6 -24.34 13.78 -0.68
N VAL A 7 -24.47 15.03 -0.23
CA VAL A 7 -23.41 15.74 0.53
C VAL A 7 -23.23 15.13 1.91
N ALA A 8 -24.32 14.79 2.61
CA ALA A 8 -24.25 14.11 3.91
C ALA A 8 -23.63 12.69 3.80
N ALA A 9 -23.93 11.95 2.74
CA ALA A 9 -23.33 10.64 2.48
C ALA A 9 -21.84 10.73 2.11
N ALA A 10 -21.43 11.78 1.39
CA ALA A 10 -20.02 12.03 1.05
C ALA A 10 -19.18 12.37 2.28
N HIS A 11 -19.67 13.25 3.18
CA HIS A 11 -18.96 13.59 4.42
C HIS A 11 -18.83 12.40 5.38
N ARG A 12 -19.83 11.51 5.46
CA ARG A 12 -19.76 10.31 6.31
C ARG A 12 -18.73 9.30 5.79
N LYS A 13 -18.69 9.08 4.47
CA LYS A 13 -17.66 8.25 3.83
C LYS A 13 -16.25 8.82 3.99
N GLN A 14 -16.11 10.14 3.96
CA GLN A 14 -14.82 10.81 4.08
C GLN A 14 -14.24 10.71 5.52
N GLY A 15 -15.10 10.71 6.54
CA GLY A 15 -14.70 10.50 7.94
C GLY A 15 -14.27 9.06 8.23
N GLU A 16 -14.99 8.06 7.74
CA GLU A 16 -14.60 6.64 7.91
C GLU A 16 -13.31 6.30 7.15
N SER A 17 -13.09 6.87 5.96
CA SER A 17 -11.83 6.66 5.23
C SER A 17 -10.62 7.27 5.94
N SER A 18 -10.77 8.43 6.60
CA SER A 18 -9.68 9.08 7.32
C SER A 18 -9.24 8.28 8.54
N VAL A 19 -10.18 7.77 9.32
CA VAL A 19 -9.88 6.96 10.53
C VAL A 19 -9.31 5.59 10.13
N ALA A 20 -9.83 4.97 9.07
CA ALA A 20 -9.28 3.71 8.58
C ALA A 20 -7.85 3.86 8.04
N GLU A 21 -7.54 5.00 7.40
CA GLU A 21 -6.19 5.30 6.90
C GLU A 21 -5.21 5.58 8.05
N GLU A 22 -5.62 6.30 9.10
CA GLU A 22 -4.81 6.50 10.30
C GLU A 22 -4.53 5.19 11.06
N VAL A 23 -5.55 4.36 11.28
CA VAL A 23 -5.37 3.08 11.99
C VAL A 23 -4.46 2.13 11.18
N LYS A 24 -4.56 2.15 9.85
CA LYS A 24 -3.70 1.35 8.99
C LYS A 24 -2.25 1.82 9.05
N GLY A 25 -2.00 3.12 8.97
CA GLY A 25 -0.66 3.69 9.12
C GLY A 25 -0.02 3.40 10.48
N VAL A 26 -0.81 3.46 11.57
CA VAL A 26 -0.33 3.10 12.91
C VAL A 26 0.01 1.60 13.00
N SER A 27 -0.81 0.72 12.40
CA SER A 27 -0.56 -0.72 12.41
C SER A 27 0.71 -1.11 11.63
N GLU A 28 0.99 -0.45 10.51
CA GLU A 28 2.18 -0.69 9.68
C GLU A 28 3.47 -0.20 10.40
N ASN A 29 3.36 0.91 11.14
CA ASN A 29 4.46 1.44 11.95
C ASN A 29 4.78 0.53 13.14
N ILE A 30 3.77 0.00 13.83
CA ILE A 30 3.96 -0.92 14.98
C ILE A 30 4.61 -2.22 14.52
N SER A 31 4.15 -2.81 13.42
CA SER A 31 4.72 -4.04 12.86
C SER A 31 6.20 -3.85 12.50
N THR A 32 6.53 -2.71 11.89
CA THR A 32 7.91 -2.35 11.56
C THR A 32 8.75 -2.17 12.82
N ALA A 33 8.27 -1.43 13.83
CA ALA A 33 8.98 -1.22 15.08
C ALA A 33 9.29 -2.53 15.81
N LEU A 34 8.34 -3.47 15.83
CA LEU A 34 8.54 -4.82 16.35
C LEU A 34 9.64 -5.57 15.60
N HIS A 35 9.68 -5.44 14.26
CA HIS A 35 10.75 -6.03 13.46
C HIS A 35 12.13 -5.49 13.86
N PHE A 36 12.26 -4.17 14.03
CA PHE A 36 13.49 -3.54 14.50
C PHE A 36 13.92 -4.03 15.89
N ILE A 37 12.98 -4.16 16.83
CA ILE A 37 13.28 -4.65 18.18
C ILE A 37 13.76 -6.11 18.12
N MET A 38 13.11 -6.95 17.32
CA MET A 38 13.51 -8.35 17.17
C MET A 38 14.87 -8.49 16.49
N ALA A 39 15.13 -7.71 15.44
CA ALA A 39 16.44 -7.66 14.79
C ALA A 39 17.54 -7.16 15.73
N PHE A 40 17.25 -6.17 16.58
CA PHE A 40 18.17 -5.65 17.58
C PHE A 40 18.54 -6.70 18.63
N ILE A 41 17.55 -7.36 19.24
CA ILE A 41 17.78 -8.40 20.24
C ILE A 41 18.52 -9.60 19.62
N GLY A 42 18.12 -10.01 18.41
CA GLY A 42 18.74 -11.11 17.69
C GLY A 42 20.22 -10.84 17.36
N SER A 43 20.52 -9.65 16.85
CA SER A 43 21.91 -9.25 16.55
C SER A 43 22.76 -9.09 17.81
N TYR A 44 22.19 -8.58 18.91
CA TYR A 44 22.89 -8.50 20.19
C TYR A 44 23.30 -9.88 20.69
N ALA A 45 22.33 -10.80 20.74
CA ALA A 45 22.55 -12.17 21.18
C ALA A 45 23.56 -12.87 20.26
N PHE A 46 23.43 -12.69 18.95
CA PHE A 46 24.37 -13.23 17.97
C PHE A 46 25.79 -12.73 18.21
N GLY A 47 26.01 -11.42 18.32
CA GLY A 47 27.34 -10.85 18.58
C GLY A 47 27.94 -11.30 19.92
N TYR A 48 27.11 -11.38 20.97
CA TYR A 48 27.51 -11.87 22.29
C TYR A 48 27.96 -13.34 22.26
N TYR A 49 27.19 -14.22 21.60
CA TYR A 49 27.52 -15.63 21.45
C TYR A 49 28.68 -15.86 20.49
N PHE A 50 28.80 -15.06 19.44
CA PHE A 50 29.89 -15.15 18.47
C PHE A 50 31.25 -15.01 19.16
N ILE A 51 31.42 -14.00 20.02
CA ILE A 51 32.66 -13.87 20.80
C ILE A 51 32.83 -15.05 21.75
N ARG A 52 31.78 -15.49 22.45
CA ARG A 52 31.87 -16.64 23.36
C ARG A 52 32.38 -17.91 22.67
N VAL A 53 31.99 -18.15 21.41
CA VAL A 53 32.33 -19.39 20.68
C VAL A 53 33.69 -19.28 19.99
N PHE A 54 33.98 -18.18 19.32
CA PHE A 54 35.15 -18.07 18.45
C PHE A 54 36.39 -17.49 19.16
N ARG A 55 36.21 -16.81 20.29
CA ARG A 55 37.32 -16.16 20.97
C ARG A 55 37.06 -16.10 22.47
N GLU A 56 37.61 -17.05 23.20
CA GLU A 56 37.48 -17.14 24.66
C GLU A 56 38.28 -16.02 25.33
N TYR A 57 37.73 -14.81 25.29
CA TYR A 57 38.20 -13.70 26.08
C TYR A 57 37.79 -13.93 27.53
N TRP A 58 38.78 -13.81 28.40
CA TRP A 58 38.62 -13.88 29.85
C TRP A 58 37.81 -12.70 30.40
N ASP A 59 37.89 -11.55 29.72
CA ASP A 59 37.17 -10.36 30.12
C ASP A 59 35.77 -10.32 29.47
N PRO A 60 34.68 -10.33 30.26
CA PRO A 60 33.31 -10.29 29.76
C PRO A 60 32.99 -8.97 29.02
N THR A 61 33.76 -7.91 29.23
CA THR A 61 33.56 -6.59 28.62
C THR A 61 33.54 -6.66 27.09
N TYR A 62 34.42 -7.46 26.50
CA TYR A 62 34.49 -7.62 25.04
C TYR A 62 33.23 -8.25 24.45
N ARG A 63 32.53 -9.10 25.21
CA ARG A 63 31.28 -9.75 24.77
C ARG A 63 30.16 -8.72 24.62
N TYR A 64 30.08 -7.79 25.57
CA TYR A 64 29.09 -6.70 25.54
C TYR A 64 29.41 -5.68 24.44
N LEU A 65 30.68 -5.32 24.26
CA LEU A 65 31.12 -4.41 23.19
C LEU A 65 30.80 -4.96 21.80
N PHE A 66 31.10 -6.24 21.55
CA PHE A 66 30.79 -6.86 20.26
C PHE A 66 29.30 -7.06 20.02
N GLY A 67 28.54 -7.43 21.06
CA GLY A 67 27.08 -7.47 20.99
C GLY A 67 26.52 -6.10 20.60
N GLY A 68 26.94 -5.04 21.28
CA GLY A 68 26.51 -3.67 20.99
C GLY A 68 26.94 -3.19 19.60
N PHE A 69 28.17 -3.48 19.17
CA PHE A 69 28.64 -3.16 17.82
C PHE A 69 27.84 -3.88 16.73
N CYS A 70 27.55 -5.18 16.95
CA CYS A 70 26.72 -5.95 16.03
C CYS A 70 25.31 -5.36 15.91
N CYS A 71 24.71 -4.90 17.02
CA CYS A 71 23.42 -4.23 16.98
C CYS A 71 23.43 -2.95 16.15
N VAL A 72 24.43 -2.09 16.32
CA VAL A 72 24.52 -0.83 15.58
C VAL A 72 24.63 -1.11 14.08
N LEU A 73 25.45 -2.09 13.69
CA LEU A 73 25.55 -2.52 12.30
C LEU A 73 24.24 -3.08 11.76
N THR A 74 23.56 -3.95 12.52
CA THR A 74 22.26 -4.50 12.11
C THR A 74 21.21 -3.40 11.99
N LEU A 75 21.13 -2.45 12.92
CA LEU A 75 20.23 -1.30 12.81
C LEU A 75 20.54 -0.44 11.57
N PHE A 76 21.81 -0.26 11.24
CA PHE A 76 22.21 0.50 10.06
C PHE A 76 21.79 -0.21 8.76
N VAL A 77 22.03 -1.52 8.66
CA VAL A 77 21.59 -2.33 7.52
C VAL A 77 20.07 -2.35 7.42
N GLU A 78 19.37 -2.53 8.54
CA GLU A 78 17.92 -2.54 8.57
C GLU A 78 17.33 -1.17 8.19
N ALA A 79 17.95 -0.07 8.61
CA ALA A 79 17.56 1.28 8.20
C ALA A 79 17.73 1.49 6.68
N ILE A 80 18.82 1.00 6.09
CA ILE A 80 19.01 1.05 4.63
C ILE A 80 17.95 0.20 3.91
N LEU A 81 17.72 -1.03 4.39
CA LEU A 81 16.71 -1.93 3.82
C LEU A 81 15.31 -1.33 3.92
N PHE A 82 15.02 -0.63 5.01
CA PHE A 82 13.75 0.07 5.22
C PHE A 82 13.53 1.16 4.17
N ILE A 83 14.54 2.01 3.92
CA ILE A 83 14.47 3.05 2.87
C ILE A 83 14.23 2.42 1.50
N VAL A 84 14.97 1.37 1.16
CA VAL A 84 14.81 0.67 -0.13
C VAL A 84 13.44 0.01 -0.25
N ARG A 85 12.89 -0.50 0.85
CA ARG A 85 11.56 -1.10 0.88
C ARG A 85 10.48 -0.05 0.67
N ASP A 86 10.60 1.13 1.29
CA ASP A 86 9.65 2.24 1.12
C ASP A 86 9.64 2.72 -0.34
N GLU A 87 10.80 2.87 -0.98
CA GLU A 87 10.87 3.24 -2.41
C GLU A 87 10.16 2.20 -3.30
N LYS A 88 10.34 0.91 -3.02
CA LYS A 88 9.65 -0.16 -3.77
C LYS A 88 8.16 -0.18 -3.49
N ALA A 89 7.73 0.03 -2.25
CA ALA A 89 6.33 0.07 -1.88
C ALA A 89 5.61 1.23 -2.58
N ASP A 90 6.24 2.41 -2.64
CA ASP A 90 5.67 3.57 -3.34
C ASP A 90 5.56 3.33 -4.86
N LEU A 91 6.58 2.72 -5.48
CA LEU A 91 6.54 2.39 -6.91
C LEU A 91 5.42 1.39 -7.24
N ILE A 92 5.23 0.36 -6.40
CA ILE A 92 4.14 -0.62 -6.57
C ILE A 92 2.78 0.07 -6.40
N ALA A 93 2.63 0.93 -5.39
CA ALA A 93 1.40 1.68 -5.16
C ALA A 93 1.09 2.62 -6.35
N LYS A 94 2.10 3.29 -6.89
CA LYS A 94 1.98 4.18 -8.05
C LYS A 94 1.59 3.40 -9.31
N ASN A 95 2.22 2.25 -9.56
CA ASN A 95 1.88 1.37 -10.68
C ASN A 95 0.46 0.79 -10.55
N ALA A 96 0.02 0.40 -9.35
CA ALA A 96 -1.33 -0.07 -9.11
C ALA A 96 -2.38 1.02 -9.41
N ARG A 97 -2.11 2.27 -8.99
CA ARG A 97 -2.98 3.43 -9.28
C ARG A 97 -3.04 3.75 -10.77
N MET A 98 -1.93 3.65 -11.48
CA MET A 98 -1.89 3.86 -12.94
C MET A 98 -2.72 2.80 -13.68
N ARG A 99 -2.55 1.51 -13.34
CA ARG A 99 -3.34 0.43 -13.94
C ARG A 99 -4.84 0.56 -13.64
N ALA A 100 -5.21 1.00 -12.44
CA ALA A 100 -6.61 1.27 -12.09
C ALA A 100 -7.20 2.42 -12.93
N ARG A 101 -6.42 3.49 -13.17
CA ARG A 101 -6.84 4.62 -14.03
C ARG A 101 -6.96 4.21 -15.50
N GLU A 102 -6.07 3.37 -16.00
CA GLU A 102 -6.14 2.86 -17.38
C GLU A 102 -7.38 2.00 -17.59
N LYS A 103 -7.68 1.09 -16.66
CA LYS A 103 -8.92 0.28 -16.71
C LYS A 103 -10.18 1.16 -16.68
N ALA A 104 -10.25 2.14 -15.78
CA ALA A 104 -11.37 3.07 -15.72
C ALA A 104 -11.53 3.90 -17.00
N ARG A 105 -10.41 4.28 -17.65
CA ARG A 105 -10.44 4.97 -18.96
C ARG A 105 -10.94 4.05 -20.07
N GLN A 106 -10.49 2.79 -20.10
CA GLN A 106 -10.97 1.81 -21.09
C GLN A 106 -12.47 1.56 -20.94
N GLU A 107 -12.93 1.31 -19.72
CA GLU A 107 -14.36 1.12 -19.41
C GLU A 107 -15.19 2.36 -19.78
N ALA A 108 -14.69 3.57 -19.52
CA ALA A 108 -15.37 4.80 -19.92
C ALA A 108 -15.46 4.99 -21.45
N VAL A 109 -14.43 4.57 -22.19
CA VAL A 109 -14.45 4.61 -23.66
C VAL A 109 -15.40 3.56 -24.22
N GLU A 110 -15.41 2.35 -23.67
CA GLU A 110 -16.37 1.30 -24.07
C GLU A 110 -17.81 1.70 -23.78
N MET A 111 -18.08 2.29 -22.61
CA MET A 111 -19.41 2.77 -22.25
C MET A 111 -19.88 3.90 -23.19
N ARG A 112 -18.97 4.79 -23.62
CA ARG A 112 -19.30 5.81 -24.64
C ARG A 112 -19.68 5.19 -25.98
N ARG A 113 -18.89 4.22 -26.47
CA ARG A 113 -19.21 3.51 -27.72
C ARG A 113 -20.54 2.76 -27.65
N TYR A 114 -20.84 2.16 -26.50
CA TYR A 114 -22.13 1.48 -26.30
C TYR A 114 -23.29 2.48 -26.32
N LYS A 115 -23.12 3.64 -25.70
CA LYS A 115 -24.13 4.72 -25.70
C LYS A 115 -24.39 5.28 -27.10
N GLU A 116 -23.33 5.50 -27.88
CA GLU A 116 -23.45 5.96 -29.28
C GLU A 116 -24.21 4.95 -30.15
N LYS A 117 -23.92 3.65 -30.02
CA LYS A 117 -24.68 2.61 -30.74
C LYS A 117 -26.15 2.56 -30.34
N LEU A 118 -26.44 2.72 -29.05
CA LEU A 118 -27.81 2.71 -28.54
C LEU A 118 -28.60 3.92 -29.07
N GLU A 119 -27.98 5.10 -29.12
CA GLU A 119 -28.56 6.32 -29.70
C GLU A 119 -28.82 6.17 -31.21
N GLU A 120 -27.92 5.49 -31.94
CA GLU A 120 -28.10 5.23 -33.37
C GLU A 120 -29.22 4.22 -33.66
N GLU A 121 -29.36 3.17 -32.84
CA GLU A 121 -30.47 2.21 -32.92
C GLU A 121 -31.82 2.88 -32.59
N THR A 122 -31.87 3.74 -31.56
CA THR A 122 -33.10 4.47 -31.24
C THR A 122 -33.50 5.42 -32.36
N ARG A 123 -32.54 6.10 -33.01
CA ARG A 123 -32.83 6.97 -34.16
C ARG A 123 -33.38 6.19 -35.35
N LYS A 124 -32.83 5.01 -35.65
CA LYS A 124 -33.34 4.13 -36.73
C LYS A 124 -34.76 3.64 -36.44
N ALA A 125 -35.07 3.32 -35.18
CA ALA A 125 -36.41 2.91 -34.78
C ALA A 125 -37.45 4.05 -34.86
N GLU A 126 -37.05 5.32 -34.67
CA GLU A 126 -37.93 6.47 -34.90
C GLU A 126 -38.11 6.81 -36.39
N GLU A 127 -37.14 6.48 -37.25
CA GLU A 127 -37.19 6.72 -38.70
C GLU A 127 -37.96 5.63 -39.48
N GLU A 128 -38.38 4.52 -38.85
CA GLU A 128 -39.35 3.55 -39.40
C GLU A 128 -40.78 3.81 -38.85
N PRO A 129 -41.51 4.84 -39.30
CA PRO A 129 -42.94 4.94 -39.04
C PRO A 129 -43.69 4.00 -40.01
N ASP A 130 -44.34 2.97 -39.44
CA ASP A 130 -45.57 2.35 -39.92
C ASP A 130 -45.74 2.13 -41.45
N GLU A 131 -44.86 1.35 -42.09
CA GLU A 131 -45.18 0.65 -43.35
C GLU A 131 -45.66 -0.79 -43.08
N GLN A 132 -46.59 -0.97 -42.14
CA GLN A 132 -47.40 -2.21 -42.04
C GLN A 132 -48.83 -1.86 -41.62
N CYS A 133 -49.59 -1.28 -42.56
CA CYS A 133 -51.04 -1.24 -42.56
C CYS A 133 -51.54 -1.53 -43.98
N GLU A 134 -51.41 -2.78 -44.44
CA GLU A 134 -52.26 -3.38 -45.47
C GLU A 134 -52.47 -4.88 -45.19
#